data_AF-A0A971HAU5-F1
#
_entry.id   AF-A0A971HAU5-F1
#
_cell.length_a   1.000
_cell.length_b   1.000
_cell.length_c   1.000
_cell.angle_alpha   90.00
_cell.angle_beta   90.00
_cell.angle_gamma   90.00
#
_symmetry.space_group_name_H-M   'P 1'
#
loop_
_entity.id
_entity.type
_entity.pdbx_description
1 polymer ?
#
loop_
_entity_poly.entity_id
_entity_poly.type
_entity_poly.pdbx_seq_one_letter_code
_entity_poly.pdbx_strand_id
1 'polypeptide(L)'
;MSEVFAVRNIRLCTKDCLCLYVCPTGATDTENSIIDVDKCIGCGKCAAACPSGAISMMPKKLPPQQDHSPSVTAAMNNMLRSKSEQEGMAAALSGALAAAIEKSCRIQAEDIIREAGYMLPQSGNSRGFFKKLVDNPPSDDFPKAVAEKLLSLLPQNDGEEKNEQKVLRKWKCSICGYIHEGESLADDFLCPICKAPVSKFVEVSAPDGGNPYAGTKTEKNLQEAFVGESLARNKYTYFAQVAQSEGYEHLAEIFLSTARNEQEHARIWFQELGQLGDTAKNLLAAAEGENYEWTDMYERMAKDADEEGFPELAARFRRVGDIEKSHEERYRKLLKNVEMNQVFEKSGQTMWECRVCGHIVVGSKAPEYCPVCGFSKSYFEVRKENY
;
A
#
# COMPACT_ATOMS: atom_id res chain seq x y z
N MET A 1 -12.37 -24.13 2.45
CA MET A 1 -13.00 -23.35 3.54
C MET A 1 -12.11 -23.54 4.75
N SER A 2 -11.67 -22.46 5.41
CA SER A 2 -10.90 -22.56 6.65
C SER A 2 -11.74 -23.27 7.72
N GLU A 3 -11.11 -24.14 8.52
CA GLU A 3 -11.79 -24.73 9.68
C GLU A 3 -12.10 -23.62 10.68
N VAL A 4 -13.38 -23.43 11.02
CA VAL A 4 -13.85 -22.39 11.96
C VAL A 4 -14.57 -23.03 13.15
N PHE A 5 -14.58 -22.35 14.28
CA PHE A 5 -15.32 -22.72 15.49
C PHE A 5 -15.96 -21.48 16.11
N ALA A 6 -17.00 -21.69 16.92
CA ALA A 6 -17.71 -20.60 17.58
C ALA A 6 -17.03 -20.26 18.92
N VAL A 7 -16.92 -18.97 19.24
CA VAL A 7 -16.45 -18.45 20.52
C VAL A 7 -17.49 -17.51 21.10
N ARG A 8 -17.69 -17.52 22.42
CA ARG A 8 -18.66 -16.66 23.12
C ARG A 8 -17.94 -15.61 23.97
N ASN A 9 -18.25 -14.34 23.73
CA ASN A 9 -17.89 -13.24 24.61
C ASN A 9 -18.90 -13.15 25.76
N ILE A 10 -18.50 -13.62 26.94
CA ILE A 10 -19.37 -13.68 28.13
C ILE A 10 -19.85 -12.28 28.55
N ARG A 11 -19.07 -11.22 28.30
CA ARG A 11 -19.45 -9.84 28.67
C ARG A 11 -20.61 -9.30 27.82
N LEU A 12 -20.79 -9.82 26.61
CA LEU A 12 -21.89 -9.45 25.71
C LEU A 12 -23.08 -10.42 25.80
N CYS A 13 -22.92 -11.54 26.51
CA CYS A 13 -23.95 -12.55 26.59
C CYS A 13 -25.11 -12.11 27.49
N THR A 14 -26.29 -11.96 26.91
CA THR A 14 -27.55 -11.61 27.59
C THR A 14 -28.28 -12.82 28.19
N LYS A 15 -27.75 -14.04 28.00
CA LYS A 15 -28.33 -15.30 28.49
C LYS A 15 -29.72 -15.65 27.94
N ASP A 16 -30.02 -15.22 26.71
CA ASP A 16 -31.24 -15.65 26.00
C ASP A 16 -31.23 -17.14 25.61
N CYS A 17 -30.07 -17.79 25.67
CA CYS A 17 -29.86 -19.24 25.50
C CYS A 17 -30.34 -19.86 24.18
N LEU A 18 -30.79 -19.08 23.19
CA LEU A 18 -31.17 -19.57 21.85
C LEU A 18 -30.06 -20.40 21.17
N CYS A 19 -28.80 -20.02 21.41
CA CYS A 19 -27.65 -20.74 20.90
C CYS A 19 -27.61 -22.23 21.31
N LEU A 20 -28.18 -22.59 22.46
CA LEU A 20 -28.29 -23.97 22.95
C LEU A 20 -29.21 -24.80 22.06
N TYR A 21 -30.38 -24.26 21.72
CA TYR A 21 -31.41 -24.96 20.96
C TYR A 21 -31.06 -25.15 19.48
N VAL A 22 -30.27 -24.22 18.91
CA VAL A 22 -29.90 -24.28 17.49
C VAL A 22 -28.60 -25.04 17.23
N CYS A 23 -27.83 -25.39 18.29
CA CYS A 23 -26.56 -26.08 18.15
C CYS A 23 -26.78 -27.58 17.91
N PRO A 24 -26.45 -28.14 16.73
CA PRO A 24 -26.73 -29.53 16.40
C PRO A 24 -25.87 -30.54 17.17
N THR A 25 -24.76 -30.10 17.77
CA THR A 25 -23.80 -30.97 18.48
C THR A 25 -23.76 -30.74 19.98
N GLY A 26 -24.56 -29.79 20.50
CA GLY A 26 -24.50 -29.39 21.91
C GLY A 26 -23.21 -28.66 22.30
N ALA A 27 -22.39 -28.20 21.36
CA ALA A 27 -21.14 -27.49 21.63
C ALA A 27 -21.33 -26.21 22.48
N THR A 28 -22.50 -25.58 22.42
CA THR A 28 -22.79 -24.35 23.17
C THR A 28 -23.31 -24.59 24.58
N ASP A 29 -23.60 -25.85 24.92
CA ASP A 29 -24.24 -26.29 26.16
C ASP A 29 -23.19 -26.63 27.22
N THR A 30 -22.70 -25.59 27.87
CA THR A 30 -21.65 -25.67 28.89
C THR A 30 -21.99 -24.81 30.11
N GLU A 31 -21.71 -25.34 31.30
CA GLU A 31 -22.04 -24.66 32.57
C GLU A 31 -21.25 -23.35 32.77
N ASN A 32 -20.04 -23.29 32.22
CA ASN A 32 -19.17 -22.11 32.29
C ASN A 32 -19.41 -21.11 31.15
N SER A 33 -20.41 -21.36 30.28
CA SER A 33 -20.70 -20.53 29.10
C SER A 33 -19.57 -20.43 28.06
N ILE A 34 -18.57 -21.32 28.11
CA ILE A 34 -17.49 -21.43 27.12
C ILE A 34 -17.90 -22.49 26.08
N ILE A 35 -17.91 -22.14 24.80
CA ILE A 35 -18.27 -23.11 23.74
C ILE A 35 -17.21 -24.22 23.68
N ASP A 36 -17.67 -25.47 23.70
CA ASP A 36 -16.87 -26.67 23.55
C ASP A 36 -16.39 -26.78 22.09
N VAL A 37 -15.12 -26.45 21.87
CA VAL A 37 -14.52 -26.39 20.53
C VAL A 37 -14.33 -27.79 19.91
N ASP A 38 -14.23 -28.84 20.73
CA ASP A 38 -14.04 -30.21 20.26
C ASP A 38 -15.36 -30.77 19.69
N LYS A 39 -16.50 -30.30 20.20
CA LYS A 39 -17.84 -30.61 19.64
C LYS A 39 -18.27 -29.64 18.54
N CYS A 40 -17.58 -28.53 18.34
CA CYS A 40 -18.00 -27.49 17.40
C CYS A 40 -17.66 -27.87 15.96
N ILE A 41 -18.68 -28.04 15.12
CA ILE A 41 -18.51 -28.34 13.68
C ILE A 41 -18.43 -27.09 12.79
N GLY A 42 -18.31 -25.89 13.38
CA GLY A 42 -18.13 -24.65 12.61
C GLY A 42 -19.35 -24.15 11.83
N CYS A 43 -20.55 -24.69 12.05
CA CYS A 43 -21.72 -24.38 11.21
C CYS A 43 -22.32 -22.97 11.36
N GLY A 44 -21.92 -22.18 12.35
CA GLY A 44 -22.35 -20.79 12.52
C GLY A 44 -23.79 -20.55 13.03
N LYS A 45 -24.62 -21.59 13.17
CA LYS A 45 -26.03 -21.44 13.61
C LYS A 45 -26.18 -20.70 14.94
N CYS A 46 -25.32 -20.98 15.90
CA CYS A 46 -25.33 -20.33 17.20
C CYS A 46 -24.94 -18.85 17.14
N ALA A 47 -24.03 -18.46 16.23
CA ALA A 47 -23.69 -17.06 15.99
C ALA A 47 -24.87 -16.32 15.35
N ALA A 48 -25.49 -16.91 14.33
CA ALA A 48 -26.65 -16.31 13.64
C ALA A 48 -27.88 -16.15 14.55
N ALA A 49 -28.08 -17.06 15.49
CA ALA A 49 -29.22 -17.02 16.42
C ALA A 49 -28.98 -16.14 17.66
N CYS A 50 -27.77 -15.60 17.88
CA CYS A 50 -27.42 -14.86 19.09
C CYS A 50 -27.94 -13.41 19.02
N PRO A 51 -28.97 -13.01 19.81
CA PRO A 51 -29.57 -11.68 19.70
C PRO A 51 -28.61 -10.56 20.12
N SER A 52 -27.72 -10.85 21.07
CA SER A 52 -26.74 -9.87 21.56
C SER A 52 -25.45 -9.81 20.75
N GLY A 53 -25.31 -10.65 19.71
CA GLY A 53 -24.07 -10.75 18.94
C GLY A 53 -22.87 -11.26 19.75
N ALA A 54 -23.10 -11.90 20.90
CA ALA A 54 -22.04 -12.39 21.79
C ALA A 54 -21.23 -13.56 21.23
N ILE A 55 -21.65 -14.19 20.13
CA ILE A 55 -20.99 -15.36 19.54
C ILE A 55 -20.38 -14.98 18.20
N SER A 56 -19.09 -15.25 18.03
CA SER A 56 -18.35 -15.00 16.78
C SER A 56 -17.73 -16.29 16.25
N MET A 57 -17.63 -16.39 14.93
CA MET A 57 -16.96 -17.51 14.26
C MET A 57 -15.48 -17.17 14.07
N MET A 58 -14.61 -17.97 14.68
CA MET A 58 -13.16 -17.79 14.65
C MET A 58 -12.53 -18.93 13.83
N PRO A 59 -11.56 -18.63 12.95
CA PRO A 59 -10.81 -19.67 12.26
C PRO A 59 -9.82 -20.35 13.21
N LYS A 60 -9.60 -21.66 13.04
CA LYS A 60 -8.55 -22.41 13.75
C LYS A 60 -7.15 -21.95 13.34
N LYS A 61 -6.98 -21.58 12.07
CA LYS A 61 -5.77 -20.93 11.54
C LYS A 61 -6.09 -19.46 11.29
N LEU A 62 -5.51 -18.59 12.10
CA LEU A 62 -5.54 -17.14 11.91
C LEU A 62 -4.71 -16.77 10.68
N PRO A 63 -4.97 -15.59 10.07
CA PRO A 63 -4.08 -15.04 9.06
C PRO A 63 -2.63 -14.93 9.58
N PRO A 64 -1.62 -15.16 8.73
CA PRO A 64 -0.24 -14.92 9.12
C PRO A 64 -0.05 -13.43 9.44
N GLN A 65 0.94 -13.14 10.30
CA GLN A 65 1.33 -11.76 10.60
C GLN A 65 1.67 -11.04 9.29
N GLN A 66 1.06 -9.86 9.10
CA GLN A 66 1.40 -9.02 7.96
C GLN A 66 2.73 -8.34 8.22
N ASP A 67 3.59 -8.36 7.22
CA ASP A 67 4.87 -7.66 7.27
C ASP A 67 4.65 -6.16 7.01
N HIS A 68 5.27 -5.33 7.84
CA HIS A 68 5.34 -3.89 7.63
C HIS A 68 6.78 -3.50 7.33
N SER A 69 6.98 -2.45 6.54
CA SER A 69 8.33 -1.93 6.32
C SER A 69 8.91 -1.41 7.65
N PRO A 70 10.24 -1.49 7.85
CA PRO A 70 10.88 -0.94 9.03
C PRO A 70 10.56 0.53 9.29
N SER A 71 10.31 1.33 8.24
CA SER A 71 9.90 2.73 8.37
C SER A 71 8.49 2.88 8.94
N VAL A 72 7.53 2.06 8.50
CA VAL A 72 6.17 2.03 9.04
C VAL A 72 6.19 1.58 10.50
N THR A 73 6.91 0.50 10.80
CA THR A 73 7.08 0.02 12.18
C THR A 73 7.77 1.06 13.06
N ALA A 74 8.77 1.79 12.56
CA ALA A 74 9.43 2.87 13.29
C ALA A 74 8.49 4.05 13.56
N ALA A 75 7.69 4.46 12.57
CA ALA A 75 6.70 5.53 12.71
C ALA A 75 5.61 5.15 13.72
N MET A 76 5.08 3.94 13.64
CA MET A 76 4.09 3.43 14.59
C MET A 76 4.69 3.31 16.00
N ASN A 77 5.95 2.87 16.15
CA ASN A 77 6.63 2.87 17.44
C ASN A 77 6.83 4.28 18.03
N ASN A 78 7.10 5.29 17.19
CA ASN A 78 7.14 6.68 17.64
C ASN A 78 5.77 7.16 18.11
N MET A 79 4.72 6.85 17.36
CA MET A 79 3.35 7.22 17.71
C MET A 79 2.89 6.53 19.00
N LEU A 80 3.23 5.25 19.18
CA LEU A 80 3.01 4.47 20.40
C LEU A 80 3.65 5.16 21.61
N ARG A 81 4.94 5.51 21.52
CA ARG A 81 5.65 6.23 22.59
C ARG A 81 4.95 7.53 22.95
N SER A 82 4.55 8.32 21.95
CA SER A 82 3.82 9.57 22.17
C SER A 82 2.49 9.34 22.89
N LYS A 83 1.75 8.28 22.56
CA LYS A 83 0.49 7.93 23.25
C LYS A 83 0.72 7.47 24.68
N SER A 84 1.76 6.68 24.95
CA SER A 84 2.12 6.28 26.31
C SER A 84 2.54 7.47 27.18
N GLU A 85 3.25 8.45 26.62
CA GLU A 85 3.59 9.69 27.34
C GLU A 85 2.34 10.50 27.68
N GLN A 86 1.43 10.67 26.72
CA GLN A 86 0.16 11.37 26.93
C GLN A 86 -0.74 10.65 27.95
N GLU A 87 -0.77 9.31 27.93
CA GLU A 87 -1.46 8.50 28.93
C GLU A 87 -0.92 8.77 30.34
N GLY A 88 0.42 8.78 30.50
CA GLY A 88 1.06 9.09 31.78
C GLY A 88 0.76 10.50 32.28
N MET A 89 0.75 11.49 31.37
CA MET A 89 0.35 12.87 31.70
C MET A 89 -1.11 12.94 32.15
N ALA A 90 -2.01 12.24 31.46
CA ALA A 90 -3.43 12.20 31.80
C ALA A 90 -3.68 11.51 33.14
N ALA A 91 -2.97 10.42 33.44
CA ALA A 91 -3.08 9.69 34.70
C ALA A 91 -2.64 10.52 35.92
N ALA A 92 -1.77 11.51 35.72
CA ALA A 92 -1.33 12.43 36.78
C ALA A 92 -2.36 13.53 37.11
N LEU A 93 -3.40 13.70 36.28
CA LEU A 93 -4.45 14.69 36.46
C LEU A 93 -5.66 14.10 37.20
N SER A 94 -6.43 14.93 37.90
CA SER A 94 -7.66 14.51 38.58
C SER A 94 -8.92 14.84 37.77
N GLY A 95 -9.97 14.04 37.95
CA GLY A 95 -11.30 14.28 37.38
C GLY A 95 -11.68 13.35 36.22
N ALA A 96 -12.97 13.34 35.88
CA ALA A 96 -13.55 12.40 34.91
C ALA A 96 -13.00 12.57 33.49
N LEU A 97 -12.66 13.80 33.09
CA LEU A 97 -12.07 14.08 31.78
C LEU A 97 -10.65 13.50 31.66
N ALA A 98 -9.84 13.62 32.70
CA ALA A 98 -8.49 13.05 32.74
C ALA A 98 -8.52 11.52 32.59
N ALA A 99 -9.40 10.83 33.33
CA ALA A 99 -9.60 9.39 33.22
C ALA A 99 -10.08 8.95 31.82
N ALA A 100 -10.90 9.77 31.15
CA ALA A 100 -11.33 9.50 29.78
C ALA A 100 -10.17 9.66 28.77
N ILE A 101 -9.33 10.68 28.95
CA ILE A 101 -8.14 10.91 28.11
C ILE A 101 -7.12 9.79 28.30
N GLU A 102 -6.82 9.40 29.54
CA GLU A 102 -5.95 8.26 29.86
C GLU A 102 -6.40 7.00 29.11
N LYS A 103 -7.69 6.66 29.24
CA LYS A 103 -8.27 5.49 28.56
C LYS A 103 -8.20 5.62 27.03
N SER A 104 -8.43 6.81 26.48
CA SER A 104 -8.34 7.05 25.03
C SER A 104 -6.91 6.88 24.51
N CYS A 105 -5.92 7.43 25.21
CA CYS A 105 -4.50 7.28 24.88
C CYS A 105 -4.08 5.81 24.93
N ARG A 106 -4.51 5.06 25.95
CA ARG A 106 -4.24 3.63 26.08
C ARG A 106 -4.82 2.82 24.91
N ILE A 107 -6.09 3.06 24.55
CA ILE A 107 -6.73 2.35 23.42
C ILE A 107 -5.98 2.64 22.11
N GLN A 108 -5.64 3.91 21.86
CA GLN A 108 -4.87 4.27 20.66
C GLN A 108 -3.49 3.61 20.67
N ALA A 109 -2.80 3.55 21.81
CA ALA A 109 -1.53 2.85 21.95
C ALA A 109 -1.68 1.34 21.64
N GLU A 110 -2.70 0.69 22.18
CA GLU A 110 -3.02 -0.73 21.94
C GLU A 110 -3.35 -1.02 20.47
N ASP A 111 -4.00 -0.10 19.76
CA ASP A 111 -4.29 -0.25 18.34
C ASP A 111 -3.05 0.01 17.47
N ILE A 112 -2.25 1.03 17.80
CA ILE A 112 -1.00 1.32 17.09
C ILE A 112 -0.03 0.14 17.21
N ILE A 113 0.17 -0.42 18.40
CA ILE A 113 1.07 -1.57 18.57
C ILE A 113 0.53 -2.83 17.87
N ARG A 114 -0.80 -2.92 17.69
CA ARG A 114 -1.42 -4.01 16.95
C ARG A 114 -1.10 -3.91 15.46
N GLU A 115 -1.27 -2.72 14.89
CA GLU A 115 -0.95 -2.45 13.49
C GLU A 115 0.56 -2.42 13.22
N ALA A 116 1.41 -2.13 14.22
CA ALA A 116 2.86 -2.08 14.07
C ALA A 116 3.55 -3.45 13.89
N GLY A 117 2.79 -4.53 13.92
CA GLY A 117 3.31 -5.90 13.91
C GLY A 117 2.98 -6.65 15.19
N TYR A 118 1.72 -6.64 15.62
CA TYR A 118 1.27 -7.30 16.85
C TYR A 118 1.78 -8.73 17.01
N MET A 119 1.72 -9.20 18.25
CA MET A 119 1.79 -10.63 18.57
C MET A 119 0.47 -11.33 18.21
N LEU A 120 0.23 -11.62 16.93
CA LEU A 120 -0.88 -12.50 16.56
C LEU A 120 -0.68 -13.89 17.20
N PRO A 121 -1.70 -14.53 17.79
CA PRO A 121 -1.51 -15.74 18.59
C PRO A 121 -0.63 -16.85 17.96
N GLN A 122 -0.70 -17.02 16.64
CA GLN A 122 0.04 -18.04 15.87
C GLN A 122 1.32 -17.52 15.20
N SER A 123 1.67 -16.26 15.36
CA SER A 123 2.86 -15.67 14.76
C SER A 123 4.15 -16.06 15.48
N GLY A 124 5.26 -15.94 14.76
CA GLY A 124 6.61 -16.25 15.24
C GLY A 124 7.08 -15.31 16.34
N ASN A 125 6.69 -14.02 16.31
CA ASN A 125 7.02 -13.07 17.38
C ASN A 125 6.34 -13.45 18.72
N SER A 126 5.09 -13.91 18.68
CA SER A 126 4.31 -14.37 19.84
C SER A 126 4.91 -15.64 20.43
N ARG A 127 5.26 -16.59 19.57
CA ARG A 127 5.94 -17.81 19.99
C ARG A 127 7.32 -17.52 20.57
N GLY A 128 8.07 -16.60 19.96
CA GLY A 128 9.36 -16.13 20.48
C GLY A 128 9.21 -15.50 21.87
N PHE A 129 8.17 -14.70 22.09
CA PHE A 129 7.86 -14.10 23.38
C PHE A 129 7.51 -15.16 24.45
N PHE A 130 6.59 -16.08 24.15
CA PHE A 130 6.23 -17.15 25.09
C PHE A 130 7.43 -18.06 25.42
N LYS A 131 8.27 -18.41 24.43
CA LYS A 131 9.52 -19.15 24.68
C LYS A 131 10.43 -18.40 25.64
N LYS A 132 10.64 -17.09 25.44
CA LYS A 132 11.44 -16.27 26.37
C LYS A 132 10.88 -16.28 27.80
N LEU A 133 9.56 -16.23 27.97
CA LEU A 133 8.94 -16.31 29.31
C LEU A 133 9.08 -17.70 29.95
N VAL A 134 9.03 -18.78 29.15
CA VAL A 134 9.22 -20.15 29.62
C VAL A 134 10.69 -20.40 30.00
N ASP A 135 11.62 -19.87 29.19
CA ASP A 135 13.07 -20.01 29.38
C ASP A 135 13.57 -19.12 30.52
N ASN A 136 12.99 -17.93 30.68
CA ASN A 136 13.32 -16.95 31.72
C ASN A 136 12.05 -16.39 32.37
N PRO A 137 11.45 -17.10 33.34
CA PRO A 137 10.25 -16.68 34.03
C PRO A 137 10.46 -15.34 34.76
N PRO A 138 9.51 -14.40 34.69
CA PRO A 138 9.62 -13.10 35.37
C PRO A 138 9.56 -13.20 36.89
N SER A 139 9.06 -14.31 37.44
CA SER A 139 8.92 -14.58 38.86
C SER A 139 8.77 -16.09 39.14
N ASP A 140 9.02 -16.50 40.38
CA ASP A 140 8.93 -17.90 40.81
C ASP A 140 7.51 -18.47 40.76
N ASP A 141 6.49 -17.62 40.86
CA ASP A 141 5.06 -17.96 40.77
C ASP A 141 4.51 -17.92 39.32
N PHE A 142 5.36 -17.63 38.32
CA PHE A 142 4.94 -17.58 36.93
C PHE A 142 4.41 -18.95 36.46
N PRO A 143 3.21 -19.03 35.83
CA PRO A 143 2.59 -20.29 35.45
C PRO A 143 3.22 -20.89 34.19
N LYS A 144 4.46 -21.38 34.29
CA LYS A 144 5.25 -21.92 33.17
C LYS A 144 4.53 -23.03 32.40
N ALA A 145 3.87 -23.96 33.10
CA ALA A 145 3.10 -25.04 32.48
C ALA A 145 1.94 -24.53 31.59
N VAL A 146 1.35 -23.38 31.94
CA VAL A 146 0.30 -22.75 31.12
C VAL A 146 0.90 -22.14 29.87
N ALA A 147 2.05 -21.45 29.97
CA ALA A 147 2.75 -20.89 28.83
C ALA A 147 3.22 -21.98 27.85
N GLU A 148 3.72 -23.11 28.35
CA GLU A 148 4.07 -24.29 27.54
C GLU A 148 2.85 -24.89 26.83
N LYS A 149 1.71 -24.98 27.53
CA LYS A 149 0.44 -25.43 26.93
C LYS A 149 -0.07 -24.47 25.85
N LEU A 150 0.11 -23.15 26.02
CA LEU A 150 -0.25 -22.18 25.00
C LEU A 150 0.62 -22.34 23.73
N LEU A 151 1.92 -22.63 23.89
CA LEU A 151 2.83 -22.89 22.78
C LEU A 151 2.45 -24.15 21.97
N SER A 152 1.81 -25.15 22.57
CA SER A 152 1.33 -26.33 21.84
C SER A 152 -0.03 -26.10 21.16
N LEU A 153 -0.90 -25.30 21.78
CA LEU A 153 -2.22 -24.96 21.22
C LEU A 153 -2.16 -23.96 20.06
N LEU A 154 -1.10 -23.15 19.97
CA LEU A 154 -0.95 -22.08 18.99
C LEU A 154 0.25 -22.35 18.06
N PRO A 155 0.13 -23.24 17.05
CA PRO A 155 1.22 -23.52 16.12
C PRO A 155 1.64 -22.28 15.34
N GLN A 156 2.91 -22.21 14.93
CA GLN A 156 3.40 -21.09 14.12
C GLN A 156 2.78 -21.12 12.73
N ASN A 157 2.27 -19.99 12.23
CA ASN A 157 1.72 -19.89 10.88
C ASN A 157 2.52 -18.95 9.94
N ASP A 158 3.56 -18.27 10.44
CA ASP A 158 4.46 -17.47 9.61
C ASP A 158 5.13 -18.35 8.54
N GLY A 159 4.93 -18.01 7.27
CA GLY A 159 5.53 -18.69 6.12
C GLY A 159 4.73 -19.86 5.53
N GLU A 160 3.62 -20.29 6.14
CA GLU A 160 2.90 -21.50 5.69
C GLU A 160 1.75 -21.28 4.70
N GLU A 161 1.37 -20.06 4.35
CA GLU A 161 0.40 -19.81 3.26
C GLU A 161 0.72 -18.48 2.56
N LYS A 162 1.79 -18.47 1.74
CA LYS A 162 1.76 -17.65 0.52
C LYS A 162 0.73 -18.32 -0.40
N ASN A 163 -0.53 -17.96 -0.22
CA ASN A 163 -1.63 -18.39 -1.08
C ASN A 163 -1.18 -18.21 -2.53
N GLU A 164 -1.31 -19.25 -3.35
CA GLU A 164 -0.87 -19.30 -4.76
C GLU A 164 -1.55 -18.18 -5.57
N GLN A 165 -1.02 -16.96 -5.49
CA GLN A 165 -1.02 -16.10 -6.65
C GLN A 165 -0.10 -16.76 -7.64
N LYS A 166 -0.66 -17.38 -8.69
CA LYS A 166 0.09 -17.82 -9.85
C LYS A 166 1.06 -16.71 -10.22
N VAL A 167 2.35 -16.93 -9.95
CA VAL A 167 3.39 -15.92 -10.17
C VAL A 167 3.56 -15.79 -11.68
N LEU A 168 2.84 -14.85 -12.26
CA LEU A 168 3.04 -14.42 -13.64
C LEU A 168 4.43 -13.80 -13.70
N ARG A 169 5.37 -14.53 -14.28
CA ARG A 169 6.73 -14.03 -14.51
C ARG A 169 6.71 -13.19 -15.78
N LYS A 170 7.54 -12.15 -15.80
CA LYS A 170 7.73 -11.31 -16.97
C LYS A 170 9.08 -11.63 -17.59
N TRP A 171 9.16 -11.76 -18.89
CA TRP A 171 10.44 -11.90 -19.59
C TRP A 171 10.58 -10.83 -20.64
N LYS A 172 11.72 -10.14 -20.64
CA LYS A 172 12.04 -9.09 -21.60
C LYS A 172 12.96 -9.63 -22.68
N CYS A 173 12.57 -9.48 -23.95
CA CYS A 173 13.46 -9.73 -25.08
C CYS A 173 14.62 -8.74 -25.06
N SER A 174 15.84 -9.24 -24.94
CA SER A 174 17.08 -8.44 -24.94
C SER A 174 17.37 -7.73 -26.26
N ILE A 175 16.72 -8.13 -27.36
CA ILE A 175 16.92 -7.53 -28.69
C ILE A 175 15.98 -6.35 -28.93
N CYS A 176 14.67 -6.54 -28.71
CA CYS A 176 13.66 -5.54 -29.07
C CYS A 176 12.85 -4.99 -27.89
N GLY A 177 13.05 -5.51 -26.69
CA GLY A 177 12.36 -5.05 -25.48
C GLY A 177 10.93 -5.57 -25.28
N TYR A 178 10.41 -6.44 -26.16
CA TYR A 178 9.10 -7.10 -25.97
C TYR A 178 9.03 -7.81 -24.62
N ILE A 179 7.95 -7.58 -23.87
CA ILE A 179 7.70 -8.22 -22.57
C ILE A 179 6.64 -9.31 -22.75
N HIS A 180 7.00 -10.55 -22.45
CA HIS A 180 6.07 -11.67 -22.35
C HIS A 180 5.68 -11.90 -20.89
N GLU A 181 4.39 -12.12 -20.61
CA GLU A 181 3.88 -12.42 -19.28
C GLU A 181 3.24 -13.81 -19.29
N GLY A 182 3.67 -14.71 -18.40
CA GLY A 182 3.22 -16.11 -18.40
C GLY A 182 3.81 -16.93 -17.24
N GLU A 183 3.41 -18.19 -17.13
CA GLU A 183 3.95 -19.13 -16.11
C GLU A 183 5.36 -19.62 -16.50
N SER A 184 5.60 -19.79 -17.80
CA SER A 184 6.90 -20.13 -18.40
C SER A 184 6.97 -19.66 -19.86
N LEU A 185 8.17 -19.58 -20.42
CA LEU A 185 8.36 -19.49 -21.87
C LEU A 185 8.57 -20.91 -22.43
N ALA A 186 7.79 -21.30 -23.44
CA ALA A 186 8.03 -22.54 -24.17
C ALA A 186 9.36 -22.46 -24.96
N ASP A 187 10.04 -23.61 -25.13
CA ASP A 187 11.36 -23.66 -25.79
C ASP A 187 11.32 -23.20 -27.26
N ASP A 188 10.17 -23.33 -27.91
CA ASP A 188 9.89 -22.91 -29.29
C ASP A 188 9.32 -21.49 -29.39
N PHE A 189 9.20 -20.77 -28.27
CA PHE A 189 8.66 -19.41 -28.27
C PHE A 189 9.58 -18.45 -29.05
N LEU A 190 9.03 -17.85 -30.09
CA LEU A 190 9.68 -16.79 -30.87
C LEU A 190 9.11 -15.44 -30.47
N CYS A 191 10.00 -14.46 -30.23
CA CYS A 191 9.60 -13.09 -30.00
C CYS A 191 8.64 -12.62 -31.11
N PRO A 192 7.42 -12.16 -30.81
CA PRO A 192 6.45 -11.77 -31.83
C PRO A 192 6.95 -10.63 -32.72
N ILE A 193 7.77 -9.75 -32.15
CA ILE A 193 8.31 -8.54 -32.80
C ILE A 193 9.54 -8.88 -33.65
N CYS A 194 10.63 -9.34 -33.04
CA CYS A 194 11.91 -9.51 -33.73
C CYS A 194 12.24 -10.95 -34.14
N LYS A 195 11.33 -11.90 -33.87
CA LYS A 195 11.50 -13.34 -34.14
C LYS A 195 12.71 -13.97 -33.45
N ALA A 196 13.31 -13.29 -32.47
CA ALA A 196 14.38 -13.83 -31.67
C ALA A 196 13.92 -15.05 -30.87
N PRO A 197 14.76 -16.09 -30.72
CA PRO A 197 14.43 -17.29 -29.95
C PRO A 197 14.36 -17.00 -28.46
N VAL A 198 13.80 -17.94 -27.70
CA VAL A 198 13.64 -17.88 -26.24
C VAL A 198 14.94 -17.56 -25.50
N SER A 199 16.10 -17.98 -26.02
CA SER A 199 17.42 -17.70 -25.46
C SER A 199 17.79 -16.22 -25.38
N LYS A 200 17.01 -15.35 -26.05
CA LYS A 200 17.16 -13.90 -25.99
C LYS A 200 16.20 -13.24 -25.01
N PHE A 201 15.40 -13.99 -24.27
CA PHE A 201 14.55 -13.49 -23.20
C PHE A 201 15.26 -13.56 -21.85
N VAL A 202 15.20 -12.45 -21.11
CA VAL A 202 15.71 -12.34 -19.75
C VAL A 202 14.53 -12.24 -18.81
N GLU A 203 14.48 -13.11 -17.79
CA GLU A 203 13.44 -13.05 -16.75
C GLU A 203 13.60 -11.73 -15.99
N VAL A 204 12.52 -10.96 -15.97
CA VAL A 204 12.37 -9.76 -15.16
C VAL A 204 11.75 -10.22 -13.85
N SER A 205 12.58 -10.47 -12.84
CA SER A 205 12.06 -10.64 -11.48
C SER A 205 11.28 -9.38 -11.12
N ALA A 206 10.07 -9.55 -10.62
CA ALA A 206 9.39 -8.48 -9.92
C ALA A 206 10.34 -7.98 -8.82
N PRO A 207 10.67 -6.68 -8.75
CA PRO A 207 11.30 -6.18 -7.54
C PRO A 207 10.26 -6.34 -6.43
N ASP A 208 10.54 -7.23 -5.48
CA ASP A 208 9.92 -7.21 -4.16
C ASP A 208 10.12 -5.79 -3.63
N GLY A 209 9.01 -5.05 -3.52
CA GLY A 209 8.97 -3.59 -3.41
C GLY A 209 9.45 -3.06 -2.06
N GLY A 210 10.74 -3.20 -1.79
CA GLY A 210 11.44 -2.51 -0.72
C GLY A 210 12.77 -1.99 -1.22
N ASN A 211 13.15 -0.79 -0.78
CA ASN A 211 14.49 -0.25 -1.02
C ASN A 211 15.53 -1.17 -0.35
N PRO A 212 16.36 -1.91 -1.10
CA PRO A 212 17.35 -2.83 -0.51
C PRO A 212 18.46 -2.07 0.25
N TYR A 213 18.53 -0.76 0.08
CA TYR A 213 19.51 0.11 0.72
C TYR A 213 18.97 0.80 1.99
N ALA A 214 17.75 0.50 2.42
CA ALA A 214 17.10 1.17 3.54
C ALA A 214 17.98 1.28 4.81
N GLY A 215 18.11 2.48 5.34
CA GLY A 215 18.90 2.81 6.53
C GLY A 215 20.42 2.92 6.30
N THR A 216 20.90 2.69 5.08
CA THR A 216 22.34 2.76 4.76
C THR A 216 22.76 4.14 4.30
N LYS A 217 24.08 4.40 4.28
CA LYS A 217 24.64 5.56 3.58
C LYS A 217 24.39 5.50 2.08
N THR A 218 24.30 4.31 1.50
CA THR A 218 24.04 4.12 0.08
C THR A 218 22.65 4.59 -0.31
N GLU A 219 21.63 4.37 0.53
CA GLU A 219 20.29 4.94 0.28
C GLU A 219 20.33 6.47 0.21
N LYS A 220 21.04 7.12 1.14
CA LYS A 220 21.22 8.58 1.12
C LYS A 220 21.95 9.04 -0.14
N ASN A 221 23.03 8.37 -0.51
CA ASN A 221 23.76 8.67 -1.75
C ASN A 221 22.87 8.53 -2.99
N LEU A 222 22.01 7.52 -3.04
CA LEU A 222 21.07 7.31 -4.15
C LEU A 222 19.98 8.39 -4.19
N GLN A 223 19.47 8.82 -3.03
CA GLN A 223 18.53 9.94 -2.93
C GLN A 223 19.19 11.26 -3.38
N GLU A 224 20.40 11.53 -2.91
CA GLU A 224 21.20 12.69 -3.31
C GLU A 224 21.47 12.68 -4.82
N ALA A 225 21.83 11.53 -5.40
CA ALA A 225 22.01 11.37 -6.83
C ALA A 225 20.70 11.61 -7.59
N PHE A 226 19.58 11.02 -7.17
CA PHE A 226 18.27 11.24 -7.78
C PHE A 226 17.87 12.72 -7.78
N VAL A 227 18.04 13.42 -6.66
CA VAL A 227 17.78 14.85 -6.56
C VAL A 227 18.72 15.64 -7.48
N GLY A 228 20.01 15.32 -7.48
CA GLY A 228 21.01 15.96 -8.33
C GLY A 228 20.69 15.86 -9.82
N GLU A 229 20.39 14.65 -10.29
CA GLU A 229 20.04 14.39 -11.69
C GLU A 229 18.71 15.05 -12.08
N SER A 230 17.73 15.06 -11.18
CA SER A 230 16.44 15.73 -11.40
C SER A 230 16.61 17.26 -11.53
N LEU A 231 17.48 17.86 -10.71
CA LEU A 231 17.85 19.26 -10.82
C LEU A 231 18.62 19.54 -12.12
N ALA A 232 19.55 18.67 -12.50
CA ALA A 232 20.35 18.81 -13.71
C ALA A 232 19.48 18.79 -14.98
N ARG A 233 18.56 17.81 -15.08
CA ARG A 233 17.57 17.73 -16.16
C ARG A 233 16.81 19.05 -16.35
N ASN A 234 16.27 19.61 -15.27
CA ASN A 234 15.47 20.83 -15.33
C ASN A 234 16.35 22.04 -15.72
N LYS A 235 17.53 22.19 -15.11
CA LYS A 235 18.49 23.25 -15.46
C LYS A 235 18.87 23.21 -16.93
N TYR A 236 19.25 22.06 -17.46
CA TYR A 236 19.66 21.92 -18.86
C TYR A 236 18.49 22.19 -19.82
N THR A 237 17.26 21.81 -19.45
CA THR A 237 16.07 22.19 -20.23
C THR A 237 15.89 23.71 -20.27
N TYR A 238 16.11 24.42 -19.16
CA TYR A 238 16.05 25.89 -19.13
C TYR A 238 17.21 26.54 -19.90
N PHE A 239 18.42 25.98 -19.80
CA PHE A 239 19.58 26.47 -20.57
C PHE A 239 19.38 26.30 -22.07
N ALA A 240 18.72 25.22 -22.51
CA ALA A 240 18.34 25.05 -23.91
C ALA A 240 17.42 26.18 -24.39
N GLN A 241 16.45 26.61 -23.58
CA GLN A 241 15.57 27.73 -23.92
C GLN A 241 16.33 29.05 -24.07
N VAL A 242 17.30 29.30 -23.18
CA VAL A 242 18.19 30.47 -23.29
C VAL A 242 19.01 30.38 -24.58
N ALA A 243 19.66 29.24 -24.84
CA ALA A 243 20.44 29.02 -26.06
C ALA A 243 19.60 29.20 -27.34
N GLN A 244 18.34 28.75 -27.36
CA GLN A 244 17.40 29.01 -28.47
C GLN A 244 17.11 30.49 -28.62
N SER A 245 16.83 31.20 -27.52
CA SER A 245 16.55 32.63 -27.56
C SER A 245 17.73 33.47 -28.06
N GLU A 246 18.96 32.96 -27.88
CA GLU A 246 20.21 33.55 -28.39
C GLU A 246 20.57 33.09 -29.82
N GLY A 247 19.80 32.16 -30.40
CA GLY A 247 20.01 31.63 -31.75
C GLY A 247 21.00 30.47 -31.85
N TYR A 248 21.45 29.90 -30.73
CA TYR A 248 22.36 28.75 -30.67
C TYR A 248 21.60 27.41 -30.69
N GLU A 249 20.90 27.12 -31.80
CA GLU A 249 20.05 25.93 -31.94
C GLU A 249 20.78 24.61 -31.67
N HIS A 250 22.01 24.45 -32.17
CA HIS A 250 22.80 23.24 -31.93
C HIS A 250 23.19 23.07 -30.45
N LEU A 251 23.50 24.15 -29.74
CA LEU A 251 23.77 24.09 -28.29
C LEU A 251 22.50 23.72 -27.52
N ALA A 252 21.35 24.26 -27.93
CA ALA A 252 20.08 23.91 -27.32
C ALA A 252 19.74 22.43 -27.50
N GLU A 253 19.97 21.86 -28.68
CA GLU A 253 19.78 20.43 -28.94
C GLU A 253 20.68 19.56 -28.06
N ILE A 254 21.95 19.95 -27.90
CA ILE A 254 22.88 19.27 -26.99
C ILE A 254 22.36 19.33 -25.55
N PHE A 255 21.93 20.50 -25.06
CA PHE A 255 21.36 20.63 -23.72
C PHE A 255 20.11 19.76 -23.53
N LEU A 256 19.21 19.69 -24.51
CA LEU A 256 18.03 18.83 -24.45
C LEU A 256 18.39 17.34 -24.47
N SER A 257 19.38 16.95 -25.28
CA SER A 257 19.92 15.59 -25.31
C SER A 257 20.52 15.21 -23.96
N THR A 258 21.33 16.09 -23.36
CA THR A 258 21.90 15.90 -22.02
C THR A 258 20.80 15.83 -20.97
N ALA A 259 19.80 16.71 -21.00
CA ALA A 259 18.67 16.66 -20.08
C ALA A 259 17.92 15.32 -20.16
N ARG A 260 17.81 14.74 -21.35
CA ARG A 260 17.22 13.40 -21.53
C ARG A 260 18.09 12.30 -20.93
N ASN A 261 19.42 12.42 -21.02
CA ASN A 261 20.34 11.49 -20.35
C ASN A 261 20.20 11.57 -18.82
N GLU A 262 20.17 12.78 -18.24
CA GLU A 262 20.00 12.93 -16.79
C GLU A 262 18.64 12.42 -16.32
N GLN A 263 17.60 12.52 -17.16
CA GLN A 263 16.32 11.87 -16.87
C GLN A 263 16.46 10.34 -16.76
N GLU A 264 17.26 9.71 -17.62
CA GLU A 264 17.52 8.26 -17.53
C GLU A 264 18.40 7.90 -16.34
N HIS A 265 19.39 8.73 -15.98
CA HIS A 265 20.17 8.55 -14.76
C HIS A 265 19.29 8.62 -13.51
N ALA A 266 18.45 9.66 -13.40
CA ALA A 266 17.48 9.79 -12.32
C ALA A 266 16.53 8.58 -12.26
N ARG A 267 16.05 8.09 -13.42
CA ARG A 267 15.18 6.92 -13.50
C ARG A 267 15.86 5.66 -12.95
N ILE A 268 17.14 5.46 -13.22
CA ILE A 268 17.92 4.33 -12.67
C ILE A 268 17.95 4.42 -11.15
N TRP A 269 18.32 5.56 -10.57
CA TRP A 269 18.38 5.71 -9.11
C TRP A 269 17.03 5.58 -8.43
N PHE A 270 15.98 6.14 -9.03
CA PHE A 270 14.60 6.02 -8.54
C PHE A 270 14.10 4.56 -8.58
N GLN A 271 14.53 3.80 -9.59
CA GLN A 271 14.27 2.36 -9.69
C GLN A 271 15.03 1.57 -8.62
N GLU A 272 16.32 1.85 -8.39
CA GLU A 272 17.14 1.20 -7.36
C GLU A 272 16.60 1.47 -5.94
N LEU A 273 16.03 2.65 -5.73
CA LEU A 273 15.32 3.01 -4.48
C LEU A 273 13.96 2.31 -4.33
N GLY A 274 13.51 1.52 -5.32
CA GLY A 274 12.23 0.82 -5.29
C GLY A 274 11.01 1.75 -5.37
N GLN A 275 11.18 2.97 -5.89
CA GLN A 275 10.11 3.99 -5.92
C GLN A 275 9.24 3.93 -7.18
N LEU A 276 9.54 3.03 -8.13
CA LEU A 276 8.70 2.76 -9.30
C LEU A 276 7.75 1.58 -9.05
N GLY A 277 6.46 1.87 -8.93
CA GLY A 277 5.38 0.88 -8.87
C GLY A 277 4.62 0.71 -10.18
N ASP A 278 3.49 -0.01 -10.10
CA ASP A 278 2.48 0.00 -11.15
C ASP A 278 1.76 1.37 -11.24
N THR A 279 0.91 1.56 -12.24
CA THR A 279 0.21 2.84 -12.46
C THR A 279 -0.65 3.27 -11.27
N ALA A 280 -1.30 2.34 -10.56
CA ALA A 280 -2.12 2.70 -9.41
C ALA A 280 -1.23 3.18 -8.25
N LYS A 281 -0.15 2.45 -7.94
CA LYS A 281 0.83 2.86 -6.92
C LYS A 281 1.47 4.21 -7.22
N ASN A 282 1.85 4.44 -8.48
CA ASN A 282 2.46 5.70 -8.90
C ASN A 282 1.47 6.87 -8.83
N LEU A 283 0.19 6.66 -9.18
CA LEU A 283 -0.85 7.69 -9.06
C LEU A 283 -1.16 8.03 -7.60
N LEU A 284 -1.15 7.03 -6.71
CA LEU A 284 -1.30 7.25 -5.27
C LEU A 284 -0.12 8.04 -4.71
N ALA A 285 1.12 7.60 -4.99
CA ALA A 285 2.32 8.30 -4.54
C ALA A 285 2.37 9.75 -5.06
N ALA A 286 1.97 10.00 -6.31
CA ALA A 286 1.85 11.35 -6.85
C ALA A 286 0.80 12.16 -6.09
N ALA A 287 -0.41 11.62 -5.87
CA ALA A 287 -1.45 12.33 -5.12
C ALA A 287 -1.04 12.67 -3.67
N GLU A 288 -0.32 11.77 -3.00
CA GLU A 288 0.20 12.00 -1.65
C GLU A 288 1.31 13.06 -1.62
N GLY A 289 2.20 13.05 -2.61
CA GLY A 289 3.22 14.08 -2.80
C GLY A 289 2.58 15.46 -3.00
N GLU A 290 1.67 15.58 -3.97
CA GLU A 290 0.94 16.83 -4.25
C GLU A 290 0.18 17.32 -2.99
N ASN A 291 -0.47 16.41 -2.24
CA ASN A 291 -1.16 16.75 -1.00
C ASN A 291 -0.23 17.38 0.03
N TYR A 292 0.93 16.78 0.27
CA TYR A 292 1.94 17.33 1.15
C TYR A 292 2.43 18.71 0.67
N GLU A 293 2.63 18.87 -0.65
CA GLU A 293 3.10 20.13 -1.21
C GLU A 293 2.14 21.29 -0.93
N TRP A 294 0.83 21.12 -1.16
CA TRP A 294 -0.12 22.23 -0.98
C TRP A 294 -0.63 22.40 0.46
N THR A 295 -0.68 21.34 1.27
CA THR A 295 -1.19 21.43 2.66
C THR A 295 -0.13 21.80 3.69
N ASP A 296 1.16 21.54 3.42
CA ASP A 296 2.24 21.78 4.38
C ASP A 296 3.35 22.62 3.75
N MET A 297 3.97 22.13 2.67
CA MET A 297 5.20 22.73 2.13
C MET A 297 4.99 24.17 1.66
N TYR A 298 4.07 24.41 0.71
CA TYR A 298 3.81 25.73 0.16
C TYR A 298 3.07 26.65 1.12
N GLU A 299 2.23 26.11 2.00
CA GLU A 299 1.56 26.89 3.05
C GLU A 299 2.60 27.48 4.03
N ARG A 300 3.53 26.64 4.51
CA ARG A 300 4.64 27.08 5.37
C ARG A 300 5.57 28.04 4.64
N MET A 301 5.99 27.74 3.40
CA MET A 301 6.87 28.62 2.63
C MET A 301 6.25 29.99 2.35
N ALA A 302 4.93 30.06 2.10
CA ALA A 302 4.23 31.33 1.93
C ALA A 302 4.21 32.14 3.23
N LYS A 303 4.01 31.48 4.37
CA LYS A 303 4.03 32.11 5.69
C LYS A 303 5.43 32.64 6.03
N ASP A 304 6.46 31.81 5.86
CA ASP A 304 7.86 32.20 6.08
C ASP A 304 8.21 33.44 5.22
N ALA A 305 7.82 33.42 3.93
CA ALA A 305 8.04 34.56 3.03
C ALA A 305 7.30 35.84 3.44
N ASP A 306 6.09 35.76 4.00
CA ASP A 306 5.39 36.94 4.52
C ASP A 306 6.08 37.49 5.79
N GLU A 307 6.51 36.62 6.70
CA GLU A 307 7.21 36.98 7.94
C GLU A 307 8.56 37.65 7.66
N GLU A 308 9.25 37.23 6.60
CA GLU A 308 10.51 37.80 6.14
C GLU A 308 10.35 39.05 5.25
N GLY A 309 9.11 39.46 4.93
CA GLY A 309 8.84 40.68 4.16
C GLY A 309 8.89 40.53 2.64
N PHE A 310 8.61 39.33 2.11
CA PHE A 310 8.54 38.99 0.68
C PHE A 310 7.11 38.67 0.19
N PRO A 311 6.15 39.62 0.28
CA PRO A 311 4.72 39.33 0.05
C PRO A 311 4.39 38.89 -1.38
N GLU A 312 5.13 39.37 -2.38
CA GLU A 312 4.94 38.92 -3.76
C GLU A 312 5.32 37.45 -3.95
N LEU A 313 6.39 37.00 -3.28
CA LEU A 313 6.83 35.61 -3.33
C LEU A 313 5.88 34.71 -2.54
N ALA A 314 5.44 35.15 -1.36
CA ALA A 314 4.40 34.48 -0.60
C ALA A 314 3.12 34.27 -1.43
N ALA A 315 2.68 35.30 -2.14
CA ALA A 315 1.54 35.20 -3.05
C ALA A 315 1.79 34.24 -4.22
N ARG A 316 3.03 34.10 -4.71
CA ARG A 316 3.38 33.09 -5.72
C ARG A 316 3.32 31.68 -5.13
N PHE A 317 3.88 31.44 -3.95
CA PHE A 317 3.80 30.14 -3.28
C PHE A 317 2.36 29.68 -3.07
N ARG A 318 1.47 30.57 -2.63
CA ARG A 318 0.03 30.26 -2.50
C ARG A 318 -0.60 29.83 -3.82
N ARG A 319 -0.32 30.58 -4.91
CA ARG A 319 -0.84 30.23 -6.24
C ARG A 319 -0.31 28.91 -6.76
N VAL A 320 0.95 28.57 -6.45
CA VAL A 320 1.50 27.24 -6.79
C VAL A 320 0.80 26.16 -5.96
N GLY A 321 0.59 26.37 -4.66
CA GLY A 321 -0.21 25.47 -3.81
C GLY A 321 -1.63 25.22 -4.35
N ASP A 322 -2.31 26.26 -4.85
CA ASP A 322 -3.63 26.11 -5.50
C ASP A 322 -3.57 25.21 -6.75
N ILE A 323 -2.45 25.25 -7.50
CA ILE A 323 -2.22 24.41 -8.67
C ILE A 323 -1.97 22.96 -8.24
N GLU A 324 -1.12 22.72 -7.25
CA GLU A 324 -0.79 21.36 -6.77
C GLU A 324 -2.02 20.67 -6.18
N LYS A 325 -2.93 21.42 -5.54
CA LYS A 325 -4.24 20.89 -5.14
C LYS A 325 -5.04 20.35 -6.34
N SER A 326 -4.99 21.03 -7.49
CA SER A 326 -5.64 20.56 -8.72
C SER A 326 -4.96 19.31 -9.29
N HIS A 327 -3.65 19.15 -9.08
CA HIS A 327 -2.91 17.94 -9.45
C HIS A 327 -3.32 16.76 -8.57
N GLU A 328 -3.41 16.93 -7.25
CA GLU A 328 -3.91 15.89 -6.35
C GLU A 328 -5.31 15.41 -6.80
N GLU A 329 -6.24 16.35 -7.01
CA GLU A 329 -7.61 16.01 -7.44
C GLU A 329 -7.62 15.23 -8.76
N ARG A 330 -6.73 15.59 -9.69
CA ARG A 330 -6.56 14.89 -10.97
C ARG A 330 -6.03 13.47 -10.74
N TYR A 331 -4.96 13.31 -9.97
CA TYR A 331 -4.37 11.99 -9.71
C TYR A 331 -5.31 11.07 -8.96
N ARG A 332 -6.06 11.56 -7.96
CA ARG A 332 -7.09 10.76 -7.27
C ARG A 332 -8.21 10.30 -8.21
N LYS A 333 -8.67 11.16 -9.12
CA LYS A 333 -9.67 10.78 -10.14
C LYS A 333 -9.12 9.72 -11.10
N LEU A 334 -7.86 9.87 -11.52
CA LEU A 334 -7.19 8.88 -12.38
C LEU A 334 -6.98 7.55 -11.65
N LEU A 335 -6.56 7.57 -10.39
CA LEU A 335 -6.39 6.39 -9.54
C LEU A 335 -7.71 5.62 -9.44
N LYS A 336 -8.80 6.33 -9.11
CA LYS A 336 -10.14 5.74 -9.04
C LYS A 336 -10.54 5.09 -10.37
N ASN A 337 -10.19 5.71 -11.51
CA ASN A 337 -10.45 5.11 -12.82
C ASN A 337 -9.64 3.83 -13.04
N VAL A 338 -8.39 3.77 -12.59
CA VAL A 338 -7.56 2.56 -12.70
C VAL A 338 -8.12 1.45 -11.82
N GLU A 339 -8.41 1.73 -10.55
CA GLU A 339 -8.91 0.74 -9.57
C GLU A 339 -10.28 0.17 -9.95
N MET A 340 -11.16 0.99 -10.52
CA MET A 340 -12.50 0.57 -10.95
C MET A 340 -12.53 0.06 -12.40
N ASN A 341 -11.37 -0.12 -13.06
CA ASN A 341 -11.26 -0.49 -14.47
C ASN A 341 -12.03 0.44 -15.44
N GLN A 342 -12.16 1.73 -15.08
CA GLN A 342 -12.89 2.74 -15.82
C GLN A 342 -12.01 3.62 -16.73
N VAL A 343 -10.76 3.22 -16.99
CA VAL A 343 -9.88 3.96 -17.92
C VAL A 343 -10.43 3.91 -19.34
N PHE A 344 -10.93 2.73 -19.75
CA PHE A 344 -11.45 2.46 -21.10
C PHE A 344 -12.89 1.94 -21.10
N GLU A 345 -13.59 2.08 -19.96
CA GLU A 345 -14.97 1.65 -19.75
C GLU A 345 -15.69 2.63 -18.83
N LYS A 346 -16.96 2.90 -19.11
CA LYS A 346 -17.84 3.75 -18.29
C LYS A 346 -19.19 3.06 -18.12
N SER A 347 -19.91 3.40 -17.05
CA SER A 347 -21.24 2.84 -16.75
C SER A 347 -22.33 3.21 -17.76
N GLY A 348 -22.10 4.24 -18.58
CA GLY A 348 -23.03 4.70 -19.61
C GLY A 348 -22.36 4.87 -20.98
N GLN A 349 -23.18 5.19 -21.98
CA GLN A 349 -22.71 5.55 -23.32
C GLN A 349 -21.71 6.72 -23.22
N THR A 350 -20.51 6.52 -23.76
CA THR A 350 -19.42 7.49 -23.74
C THR A 350 -18.88 7.66 -25.15
N MET A 351 -18.51 8.88 -25.51
CA MET A 351 -17.80 9.15 -26.76
C MET A 351 -16.31 8.97 -26.52
N TRP A 352 -15.71 8.01 -27.22
CA TRP A 352 -14.28 7.73 -27.20
C TRP A 352 -13.64 8.28 -28.47
N GLU A 353 -12.48 8.92 -28.32
CA GLU A 353 -11.71 9.50 -29.42
C GLU A 353 -10.31 8.88 -29.47
N CYS A 354 -9.90 8.45 -30.65
CA CYS A 354 -8.55 7.94 -30.88
C CYS A 354 -7.56 9.10 -31.01
N ARG A 355 -6.62 9.22 -30.06
CA ARG A 355 -5.59 10.27 -30.05
C ARG A 355 -4.60 10.22 -31.22
N VAL A 356 -4.59 9.13 -31.99
CA VAL A 356 -3.69 8.97 -33.15
C VAL A 356 -4.31 9.54 -34.43
N CYS A 357 -5.60 9.33 -34.66
CA CYS A 357 -6.24 9.66 -35.94
C CYS A 357 -7.58 10.43 -35.83
N GLY A 358 -8.05 10.72 -34.61
CA GLY A 358 -9.31 11.43 -34.36
C GLY A 358 -10.58 10.59 -34.57
N HIS A 359 -10.47 9.27 -34.81
CA HIS A 359 -11.65 8.42 -34.95
C HIS A 359 -12.50 8.43 -33.67
N ILE A 360 -13.79 8.74 -33.82
CA ILE A 360 -14.76 8.79 -32.72
C ILE A 360 -15.67 7.56 -32.76
N VAL A 361 -15.86 6.94 -31.61
CA VAL A 361 -16.77 5.81 -31.41
C VAL A 361 -17.62 6.01 -30.17
N VAL A 362 -18.90 5.67 -30.26
CA VAL A 362 -19.86 5.79 -29.15
C VAL A 362 -20.11 4.41 -28.55
N GLY A 363 -19.85 4.24 -27.27
CA GLY A 363 -20.03 2.98 -26.57
C GLY A 363 -19.72 3.07 -25.07
N SER A 364 -20.12 2.06 -24.30
CA SER A 364 -19.73 1.96 -22.89
C SER A 364 -18.24 1.64 -22.71
N LYS A 365 -17.58 1.08 -23.74
CA LYS A 365 -16.16 0.73 -23.75
C LYS A 365 -15.48 1.29 -25.00
N ALA A 366 -14.21 1.67 -24.87
CA ALA A 366 -13.34 1.91 -26.01
C ALA A 366 -13.04 0.58 -26.73
N PRO A 367 -12.94 0.55 -28.07
CA PRO A 367 -12.65 -0.67 -28.82
C PRO A 367 -11.21 -1.15 -28.56
N GLU A 368 -10.98 -2.47 -28.64
CA GLU A 368 -9.65 -3.04 -28.44
C GLU A 368 -8.61 -2.53 -29.46
N TYR A 369 -9.07 -2.25 -30.68
CA TYR A 369 -8.27 -1.66 -31.75
C TYR A 369 -9.09 -0.57 -32.45
N CYS A 370 -8.44 0.52 -32.84
CA CYS A 370 -9.07 1.54 -33.66
C CYS A 370 -9.38 0.94 -35.04
N PRO A 371 -10.64 0.99 -35.51
CA PRO A 371 -11.01 0.43 -36.81
C PRO A 371 -10.43 1.21 -38.01
N VAL A 372 -9.89 2.40 -37.76
CA VAL A 372 -9.29 3.26 -38.80
C VAL A 372 -7.78 3.05 -38.88
N CYS A 373 -7.05 3.27 -37.78
CA CYS A 373 -5.58 3.24 -37.79
C CYS A 373 -4.97 1.96 -37.23
N GLY A 374 -5.77 1.04 -36.68
CA GLY A 374 -5.30 -0.24 -36.13
C GLY A 374 -4.57 -0.15 -34.78
N PHE A 375 -4.33 1.04 -34.24
CA PHE A 375 -3.69 1.20 -32.93
C PHE A 375 -4.57 0.68 -31.78
N SER A 376 -3.94 0.19 -30.73
CA SER A 376 -4.61 -0.43 -29.58
C SER A 376 -5.46 0.56 -28.77
N LYS A 377 -6.35 0.00 -27.94
CA LYS A 377 -7.22 0.70 -26.99
C LYS A 377 -6.52 1.78 -26.15
N SER A 378 -5.23 1.62 -25.86
CA SER A 378 -4.43 2.57 -25.06
C SER A 378 -4.33 3.98 -25.66
N TYR A 379 -4.68 4.14 -26.93
CA TYR A 379 -4.71 5.43 -27.61
C TYR A 379 -6.08 6.11 -27.59
N PHE A 380 -7.12 5.46 -27.05
CA PHE A 380 -8.42 6.10 -26.87
C PHE A 380 -8.49 6.92 -25.59
N GLU A 381 -9.22 8.02 -25.64
CA GLU A 381 -9.61 8.80 -24.47
C GLU A 381 -11.09 9.20 -24.55
N VAL A 382 -11.65 9.66 -23.44
CA VAL A 382 -12.99 10.26 -23.46
C VAL A 382 -12.92 11.59 -24.19
N ARG A 383 -13.74 11.76 -25.23
CA ARG A 383 -13.80 12.99 -26.01
C ARG A 383 -14.13 14.17 -25.10
N LYS A 384 -13.39 15.27 -25.26
CA LYS A 384 -13.64 16.53 -24.56
C LYS A 384 -14.10 17.55 -25.60
N GLU A 385 -15.19 18.24 -25.30
CA GLU A 385 -15.64 19.40 -26.08
C GLU A 385 -15.43 20.65 -25.23
N ASN A 386 -14.56 21.53 -25.70
CA ASN A 386 -14.13 22.75 -25.01
C ASN A 386 -13.94 23.93 -25.99
N TYR A 387 -14.65 23.90 -27.13
CA TYR A 387 -14.68 24.94 -28.16
C TYR A 387 -16.11 25.41 -28.42
#